data_AF-A0A2E6H3T2-F1
#
_entry.id   AF-A0A2E6H3T2-F1
#
_cell.length_a   1.000
_cell.length_b   1.000
_cell.length_c   1.000
_cell.angle_alpha   90.00
_cell.angle_beta   90.00
_cell.angle_gamma   90.00
#
_symmetry.space_group_name_H-M   'P 1'
#
loop_
_entity.id
_entity.type
_entity.pdbx_description
1 polymer ?
#
loop_
_entity_poly.entity_id
_entity_poly.type
_entity_poly.pdbx_seq_one_letter_code
_entity_poly.pdbx_strand_id
1 'polypeptide(L)'
;MQKQPGWQSRFQEILQTCQDEVKRTTEIGKKMLTASRTNTNLHEAHEELGQLVVRSIESGELKWENPKVIELLEKIKDCEKDLETIEEEVNKIKFAAGPVDVSKDEQPKQD
;
A
#
# COMPACT_ATOMS: atom_id res chain seq x y z
N MET A 1 45.88 -5.85 23.99
CA MET A 1 45.83 -5.75 22.52
C MET A 1 44.37 -5.60 22.11
N GLN A 2 43.93 -4.36 21.89
CA GLN A 2 42.62 -4.05 21.31
C GLN A 2 42.69 -4.33 19.80
N LYS A 3 41.94 -5.30 19.30
CA LYS A 3 41.67 -5.45 17.86
C LYS A 3 40.16 -5.30 17.66
N GLN A 4 39.83 -4.33 16.83
CA GLN A 4 38.53 -3.68 16.67
C GLN A 4 37.38 -4.66 16.32
N PRO A 5 36.33 -4.75 17.15
CA PRO A 5 35.06 -5.39 16.80
C PRO A 5 34.15 -4.52 15.90
N GLY A 6 34.52 -3.26 15.65
CA GLY A 6 33.64 -2.26 15.05
C GLY A 6 33.24 -2.56 13.60
N TRP A 7 34.18 -2.95 12.74
CA TRP A 7 33.90 -3.16 11.31
C TRP A 7 32.90 -4.30 11.05
N GLN A 8 33.01 -5.40 11.81
CA GLN A 8 32.09 -6.53 11.66
C GLN A 8 30.67 -6.19 12.13
N SER A 9 30.53 -5.40 13.21
CA SER A 9 29.23 -4.87 13.66
C SER A 9 28.61 -3.95 12.62
N ARG A 10 29.39 -3.00 12.08
CA ARG A 10 28.93 -2.07 11.03
C ARG A 10 28.50 -2.81 9.77
N PHE A 11 29.23 -3.85 9.37
CA PHE A 11 28.85 -4.68 8.22
C PHE A 11 27.55 -5.46 8.45
N GLN A 12 27.36 -6.03 9.65
CA GLN A 12 26.11 -6.67 10.04
C GLN A 12 24.93 -5.69 10.05
N GLU A 13 25.12 -4.46 10.53
CA GLU A 13 24.13 -3.38 10.50
C GLU A 13 23.72 -2.99 9.06
N ILE A 14 24.69 -2.90 8.15
CA ILE A 14 24.43 -2.60 6.72
C ILE A 14 23.62 -3.72 6.06
N LEU A 15 24.00 -4.99 6.29
CA LEU A 15 23.27 -6.13 5.75
C LEU A 15 21.83 -6.20 6.29
N GLN A 16 21.67 -5.93 7.59
CA GLN A 16 20.36 -5.90 8.24
C GLN A 16 19.48 -4.80 7.64
N THR A 17 20.02 -3.59 7.45
CA THR A 17 19.32 -2.47 6.82
C THR A 17 18.87 -2.78 5.40
N CYS A 18 19.76 -3.36 4.58
CA CYS A 18 19.41 -3.76 3.22
C CYS A 18 18.31 -4.82 3.21
N GLN A 19 18.41 -5.83 4.09
CA GLN A 19 17.41 -6.89 4.19
C GLN A 19 16.04 -6.31 4.59
N ASP A 20 16.00 -5.36 5.52
CA ASP A 20 14.77 -4.75 5.97
C ASP A 20 14.16 -3.84 4.89
N GLU A 21 14.98 -3.14 4.10
CA GLU A 21 14.50 -2.32 2.98
C GLU A 21 13.92 -3.20 1.86
N VAL A 22 14.55 -4.34 1.55
CA VAL A 22 14.03 -5.29 0.56
C VAL A 22 12.70 -5.90 1.01
N LYS A 23 12.56 -6.22 2.30
CA LYS A 23 11.29 -6.70 2.87
C LYS A 23 10.21 -5.62 2.76
N ARG A 24 10.48 -4.39 3.22
CA ARG A 24 9.54 -3.25 3.14
C ARG A 24 9.10 -2.99 1.70
N THR A 25 10.04 -2.95 0.76
CA THR A 25 9.75 -2.76 -0.66
C THR A 25 8.87 -3.87 -1.22
N THR A 26 9.14 -5.13 -0.85
CA THR A 26 8.34 -6.28 -1.27
C THR A 26 6.92 -6.23 -0.72
N GLU A 27 6.75 -5.84 0.55
CA GLU A 27 5.44 -5.69 1.17
C GLU A 27 4.62 -4.56 0.54
N ILE A 28 5.25 -3.41 0.28
CA ILE A 28 4.63 -2.30 -0.45
C ILE A 28 4.23 -2.78 -1.86
N GLY A 29 5.12 -3.47 -2.57
CA GLY A 29 4.85 -3.98 -3.92
C GLY A 29 3.66 -4.94 -3.96
N LYS A 30 3.55 -5.86 -3.00
CA LYS A 30 2.39 -6.76 -2.87
C LYS A 30 1.09 -5.97 -2.69
N LYS A 31 1.10 -4.97 -1.81
CA LYS A 31 -0.07 -4.11 -1.56
C LYS A 31 -0.45 -3.28 -2.79
N MET A 32 0.53 -2.75 -3.52
CA MET A 32 0.30 -2.04 -4.77
C MET A 32 -0.32 -2.92 -5.85
N LEU A 33 0.09 -4.18 -5.98
CA LEU A 33 -0.53 -5.12 -6.91
C LEU A 33 -2.01 -5.37 -6.57
N THR A 34 -2.30 -5.55 -5.28
CA THR A 34 -3.69 -5.68 -4.81
C THR A 34 -4.48 -4.41 -5.10
N ALA A 35 -3.96 -3.22 -4.78
CA ALA A 35 -4.60 -1.94 -5.08
C ALA A 35 -4.85 -1.76 -6.58
N SER A 36 -3.90 -2.14 -7.42
CA SER A 36 -4.07 -2.09 -8.89
C SER A 36 -5.27 -2.92 -9.33
N ARG A 37 -5.42 -4.14 -8.80
CA ARG A 37 -6.57 -5.01 -9.12
C ARG A 37 -7.87 -4.45 -8.56
N THR A 38 -7.88 -4.00 -7.30
CA THR A 38 -9.07 -3.40 -6.67
C THR A 38 -9.53 -2.15 -7.41
N ASN A 39 -8.60 -1.32 -7.88
CA ASN A 39 -8.91 -0.13 -8.67
C ASN A 39 -9.53 -0.48 -10.04
N THR A 40 -9.04 -1.53 -10.71
CA THR A 40 -9.69 -2.05 -11.92
C THR A 40 -11.12 -2.51 -11.63
N ASN A 41 -11.32 -3.29 -10.56
CA ASN A 41 -12.65 -3.76 -10.17
C ASN A 41 -13.61 -2.60 -9.84
N LEU A 42 -13.12 -1.54 -9.19
CA LEU A 42 -13.88 -0.34 -8.88
C LEU A 42 -14.31 0.39 -10.15
N HIS A 43 -13.38 0.57 -11.09
CA HIS A 43 -13.67 1.19 -12.38
C HIS A 43 -14.72 0.41 -13.17
N GLU A 44 -14.57 -0.91 -13.25
CA GLU A 44 -15.53 -1.80 -13.92
C GLU A 44 -16.92 -1.73 -13.27
N ALA A 45 -16.99 -1.70 -11.93
CA ALA A 45 -18.26 -1.61 -11.22
C ALA A 45 -18.98 -0.27 -11.48
N HIS A 46 -18.25 0.84 -11.52
CA HIS A 46 -18.80 2.14 -11.91
C HIS A 46 -19.27 2.16 -13.35
N GLU A 47 -18.50 1.57 -14.27
CA GLU A 47 -18.87 1.49 -15.67
C GLU A 47 -20.15 0.66 -15.85
N GLU A 48 -20.23 -0.51 -15.22
CA GLU A 48 -21.40 -1.39 -15.30
C GLU A 48 -22.65 -0.71 -14.71
N LEU A 49 -22.51 -0.02 -13.58
CA LEU A 49 -23.60 0.77 -13.00
C LEU A 49 -24.05 1.89 -13.96
N GLY A 50 -23.11 2.61 -14.55
CA GLY A 50 -23.40 3.66 -15.53
C GLY A 50 -24.13 3.12 -16.75
N GLN A 51 -23.66 2.00 -17.32
CA GLN A 51 -24.32 1.34 -18.44
C GLN A 51 -25.75 0.90 -18.09
N LEU A 52 -25.98 0.36 -16.88
CA LEU A 52 -27.31 -0.01 -16.42
C LEU A 52 -28.23 1.20 -16.30
N VAL A 53 -27.74 2.31 -15.75
CA VAL A 53 -28.51 3.56 -15.64
C VAL A 53 -28.89 4.10 -17.01
N VAL A 54 -27.94 4.16 -17.96
CA VAL A 54 -28.21 4.61 -19.33
C VAL A 54 -29.29 3.76 -19.98
N ARG A 55 -29.15 2.42 -19.96
CA ARG A 55 -30.16 1.51 -20.52
C ARG A 55 -31.53 1.68 -19.87
N SER A 56 -31.56 1.87 -18.56
CA SER A 56 -32.80 2.04 -17.81
C SER A 56 -33.50 3.36 -18.17
N ILE A 57 -32.73 4.44 -18.35
CA ILE A 57 -33.24 5.73 -18.82
C ILE A 57 -33.78 5.61 -20.26
N GLU A 58 -33.04 4.98 -21.17
CA GLU A 58 -33.47 4.78 -22.56
C GLU A 58 -34.75 3.94 -22.66
N SER A 59 -34.91 2.94 -21.79
CA SER A 59 -36.12 2.12 -21.70
C SER A 59 -37.32 2.83 -21.05
N GLY A 60 -37.10 3.98 -20.40
CA GLY A 60 -38.12 4.70 -19.62
C GLY A 60 -38.43 4.05 -18.25
N GLU A 61 -37.73 2.98 -17.87
CA GLU A 61 -37.92 2.25 -16.62
C GLU A 61 -36.68 2.33 -15.71
N LEU A 62 -36.48 3.47 -15.06
CA LEU A 62 -35.43 3.62 -14.06
C LEU A 62 -35.88 3.05 -12.70
N LYS A 63 -35.35 1.88 -12.33
CA LYS A 63 -35.61 1.21 -11.05
C LYS A 63 -34.33 1.10 -10.22
N TRP A 64 -34.19 1.96 -9.23
CA TRP A 64 -33.03 1.97 -8.31
C TRP A 64 -33.02 0.78 -7.35
N GLU A 65 -34.18 0.16 -7.12
CA GLU A 65 -34.35 -1.04 -6.30
C GLU A 65 -33.92 -2.33 -7.03
N ASN A 66 -33.33 -2.20 -8.23
CA ASN A 66 -32.81 -3.35 -8.96
C ASN A 66 -31.71 -4.03 -8.11
N PRO A 67 -31.82 -5.34 -7.82
CA PRO A 67 -30.84 -6.08 -7.03
C PRO A 67 -29.41 -5.91 -7.55
N LYS A 68 -29.24 -5.81 -8.87
CA LYS A 68 -27.93 -5.62 -9.50
C LYS A 68 -27.34 -4.23 -9.23
N VAL A 69 -28.18 -3.19 -9.13
CA VAL A 69 -27.72 -1.84 -8.75
C VAL A 69 -27.24 -1.84 -7.30
N ILE A 70 -27.97 -2.51 -6.41
CA ILE A 70 -27.59 -2.64 -5.00
C ILE A 70 -26.25 -3.37 -4.86
N GLU A 71 -26.09 -4.52 -5.55
CA GLU A 71 -24.84 -5.30 -5.57
C GLU A 71 -23.65 -4.47 -6.08
N LEU A 72 -23.83 -3.71 -7.17
CA LEU A 72 -22.77 -2.85 -7.71
C LEU A 72 -22.39 -1.72 -6.75
N LEU A 73 -23.37 -1.12 -6.07
CA LEU A 73 -23.11 -0.09 -5.07
C LEU A 73 -22.37 -0.63 -3.84
N GLU A 74 -22.71 -1.85 -3.40
CA GLU A 74 -21.97 -2.53 -2.33
C GLU A 74 -20.54 -2.83 -2.77
N LYS A 75 -20.35 -3.39 -3.97
CA LYS A 75 -19.02 -3.67 -4.53
C LYS A 75 -18.16 -2.41 -4.65
N ILE A 76 -18.74 -1.28 -5.08
CA ILE A 76 -18.05 0.01 -5.14
C ILE A 76 -17.55 0.41 -3.76
N LYS A 77 -18.43 0.39 -2.74
CA LYS A 77 -18.07 0.75 -1.36
C LYS A 77 -16.98 -0.15 -0.79
N ASP A 78 -17.07 -1.45 -1.04
CA ASP A 78 -16.06 -2.41 -0.59
C ASP A 78 -14.71 -2.12 -1.24
N CYS A 79 -14.68 -1.87 -2.55
CA CYS A 79 -13.45 -1.53 -3.26
C CYS A 79 -12.84 -0.19 -2.77
N GLU A 80 -13.66 0.83 -2.50
CA GLU A 80 -13.20 2.10 -1.93
C GLU A 80 -12.55 1.91 -0.56
N LYS A 81 -13.21 1.14 0.31
CA LYS A 81 -12.69 0.82 1.65
C LYS A 81 -11.41 -0.01 1.60
N ASP A 82 -11.33 -0.97 0.68
CA ASP A 82 -10.13 -1.78 0.47
C ASP A 82 -8.96 -0.89 0.02
N LEU A 83 -9.20 0.05 -0.90
CA LEU A 83 -8.17 1.00 -1.35
C LEU A 83 -7.69 1.91 -0.23
N GLU A 84 -8.61 2.45 0.58
CA GLU A 84 -8.29 3.25 1.77
C GLU A 84 -7.44 2.44 2.77
N THR A 85 -7.83 1.20 3.05
CA THR A 85 -7.09 0.31 3.94
C THR A 85 -5.68 0.03 3.40
N ILE A 86 -5.55 -0.24 2.10
CA ILE A 86 -4.25 -0.46 1.47
C ILE A 86 -3.37 0.79 1.57
N GLU A 87 -3.93 1.98 1.35
CA GLU A 87 -3.22 3.24 1.49
C GLU A 87 -2.69 3.44 2.92
N GLU A 88 -3.51 3.20 3.93
CA GLU A 88 -3.09 3.27 5.33
C GLU A 88 -1.94 2.30 5.62
N GLU A 89 -2.04 1.06 5.14
CA GLU A 89 -1.02 0.03 5.35
C GLU A 89 0.30 0.36 4.65
N VAL A 90 0.25 0.90 3.44
CA VAL A 90 1.44 1.37 2.73
C VAL A 90 2.08 2.54 3.46
N ASN A 91 1.28 3.49 3.96
CA ASN A 91 1.79 4.61 4.76
C ASN A 91 2.43 4.14 6.07
N LYS A 92 1.83 3.16 6.76
CA LYS A 92 2.42 2.53 7.95
C LYS A 92 3.80 1.93 7.66
N ILE A 93 4.00 1.29 6.51
CA ILE A 93 5.31 0.71 6.13
C ILE A 93 6.32 1.79 5.74
N LYS A 94 5.90 2.78 4.93
CA LYS A 94 6.75 3.88 4.47
C LYS A 94 7.30 4.74 5.61
N PHE A 95 6.48 4.98 6.64
CA PHE A 95 6.81 5.84 7.77
C PHE A 95 7.15 5.08 9.05
N ALA A 96 7.23 3.74 9.01
CA ALA A 96 7.78 2.95 10.11
C ALA A 96 9.25 3.34 10.33
N ALA A 97 9.59 3.75 11.55
CA ALA A 97 10.91 4.23 11.96
C ALA A 97 12.04 3.50 11.21
N GLY A 98 12.81 4.28 10.44
CA GLY A 98 13.94 3.77 9.65
C GLY A 98 15.12 3.40 10.54
N PRO A 99 16.10 2.64 10.00
CA PRO A 99 17.32 2.32 10.72
C PRO A 99 18.10 3.60 11.09
N VAL A 100 18.73 3.57 12.27
CA VAL A 100 19.53 4.67 12.82
C VAL A 100 20.73 4.96 11.91
N ASP A 101 20.96 6.23 11.59
CA ASP A 101 22.12 6.68 10.81
C ASP A 101 23.42 6.51 11.62
N VAL A 102 24.11 5.41 11.36
CA VAL A 102 25.36 4.98 12.03
C VAL A 102 26.59 5.78 11.59
N SER A 103 26.45 6.65 10.58
CA SER A 103 27.53 7.47 10.03
C SER A 103 27.93 8.64 10.95
N LYS A 104 27.16 8.88 12.03
CA LYS A 104 27.29 10.06 12.88
C LYS A 104 28.06 9.85 14.19
N ASP A 105 28.56 8.65 14.46
CA ASP A 105 29.24 8.31 15.72
C ASP A 105 30.75 8.69 15.78
N GLU A 106 31.34 9.26 14.72
CA GLU A 106 32.73 9.70 14.77
C GLU A 106 32.85 11.20 15.07
N GLN A 107 32.79 11.55 16.36
CA GLN A 107 33.60 12.66 16.86
C GLN A 107 34.50 12.15 18.00
N PRO A 108 35.81 12.01 17.79
CA PRO A 108 36.72 11.73 18.89
C PRO A 108 36.79 12.99 19.77
N LYS A 109 36.37 12.86 21.03
CA LYS A 109 36.69 13.85 22.08
C LYS A 109 38.21 13.93 22.20
N GLN A 110 38.78 15.06 21.80
CA GLN A 110 40.12 15.46 22.20
C GLN A 110 40.00 16.10 23.59
N ASP A 111 40.65 15.51 24.59
CA ASP A 111 41.23 16.17 25.76
C ASP A 111 42.40 15.31 26.26
#